data_AF-A0AAV7XC94-F1
#
_entry.id   AF-A0AAV7XC94-F1
#
_cell.length_a   1.000
_cell.length_b   1.000
_cell.length_c   1.000
_cell.angle_alpha   90.00
_cell.angle_beta   90.00
_cell.angle_gamma   90.00
#
_symmetry.space_group_name_H-M   'P 1'
#
loop_
_entity.id
_entity.type
_entity.pdbx_description
1 polymer ?
#
loop_
_entity_poly.entity_id
_entity_poly.type
_entity_poly.pdbx_seq_one_letter_code
_entity_poly.pdbx_strand_id
1 'polypeptide(L)'
;MVASLAPSDSPNALSVISAAINGQRGFNDAAASACSTCGEEKAPKKCSKCKAVQYCDRECQRLHWFLHKKACARLGSSINALGNHNNSLTEGSASQTSTNFVSA
;
A
#
# COMPACT_ATOMS: atom_id res chain seq x y z
N MET A 1 26.12 22.45 -12.62
CA MET A 1 24.86 23.08 -12.18
C MET A 1 24.05 22.00 -11.47
N VAL A 2 23.96 22.04 -10.14
CA VAL A 2 23.16 21.10 -9.35
C VAL A 2 21.76 21.69 -9.22
N ALA A 3 20.74 20.97 -9.69
CA ALA A 3 19.34 21.37 -9.52
C ALA A 3 18.92 21.08 -8.06
N SER A 4 18.34 22.09 -7.38
CA SER A 4 17.74 21.91 -6.06
C SER A 4 16.56 20.93 -6.16
N LEU A 5 16.71 19.75 -5.55
CA LEU A 5 15.74 18.66 -5.58
C LEU A 5 14.66 18.75 -4.47
N ALA A 6 14.59 19.85 -3.73
CA ALA A 6 13.61 19.99 -2.65
C ALA A 6 12.41 20.84 -3.12
N PRO A 7 11.17 20.31 -3.13
CA PRO A 7 9.99 21.16 -3.24
C PRO A 7 9.94 22.11 -2.03
N SER A 8 9.54 23.36 -2.27
CA SER A 8 9.51 24.45 -1.27
C SER A 8 8.47 24.27 -0.17
N ASP A 9 7.64 23.23 -0.27
CA ASP A 9 6.60 22.93 0.71
C ASP A 9 7.10 21.88 1.69
N SER A 10 7.25 22.29 2.94
CA SER A 10 7.57 21.35 4.02
C SER A 10 6.45 20.32 4.15
N PRO A 11 6.77 19.02 4.22
CA PRO A 11 5.76 18.00 4.38
C PRO A 11 5.02 18.21 5.71
N ASN A 12 3.68 18.15 5.65
CA ASN A 12 2.83 18.20 6.85
C ASN A 12 3.34 17.20 7.91
N ALA A 13 3.36 17.58 9.18
CA ALA A 13 3.79 16.70 10.27
C ALA A 13 3.10 15.32 10.22
N LEU A 14 1.81 15.28 9.85
CA LEU A 14 1.08 14.03 9.65
C LEU A 14 1.63 13.16 8.51
N SER A 15 2.06 13.76 7.40
CA SER A 15 2.63 12.99 6.29
C SER A 15 4.02 12.45 6.65
N VAL A 16 4.81 13.20 7.41
CA VAL A 16 6.11 12.74 7.93
C VAL A 16 5.94 11.58 8.91
N ILE A 17 5.02 11.71 9.88
CA ILE A 17 4.73 10.65 10.86
C ILE A 17 4.19 9.41 10.15
N SER A 18 3.27 9.58 9.19
CA SER A 18 2.72 8.47 8.42
C SER A 18 3.79 7.78 7.58
N ALA A 19 4.71 8.53 6.96
CA ALA A 19 5.82 7.97 6.22
C ALA A 19 6.81 7.22 7.13
N ALA A 20 7.05 7.71 8.34
CA ALA A 20 7.91 7.06 9.32
C ALA A 20 7.29 5.75 9.86
N ILE A 21 5.99 5.75 10.20
CA ILE A 21 5.28 4.56 10.70
C ILE A 21 5.17 3.49 9.62
N ASN A 22 4.84 3.89 8.39
CA ASN A 22 4.67 2.95 7.28
C ASN A 22 6.00 2.55 6.63
N GLY A 23 7.11 3.18 7.04
CA GLY A 23 8.44 3.08 6.45
C GLY A 23 8.51 3.77 5.08
N GLN A 24 9.64 4.43 4.81
CA GLN A 24 10.02 4.76 3.44
C GLN A 24 10.29 3.41 2.75
N ARG A 25 9.27 2.82 2.11
CA ARG A 25 9.43 1.65 1.24
C ARG A 25 10.19 2.09 -0.02
N GLY A 26 11.47 2.42 0.18
CA GLY A 26 12.43 2.66 -0.88
C GLY A 26 12.57 1.38 -1.69
N PHE A 27 12.43 1.53 -3.00
CA PHE A 27 12.55 0.50 -4.04
C PHE A 27 11.38 -0.50 -4.07
N ASN A 28 10.34 -0.03 -4.73
CA ASN A 28 9.27 -0.84 -5.29
C ASN A 28 9.83 -1.83 -6.33
N ASP A 29 10.25 -3.01 -5.90
CA ASP A 29 10.15 -4.19 -6.76
C ASP A 29 8.66 -4.58 -6.78
N ALA A 30 7.95 -4.08 -7.79
CA ALA A 30 6.50 -4.18 -8.00
C ALA A 30 5.88 -5.61 -7.99
N ALA A 31 6.64 -6.64 -7.61
CA ALA A 31 6.19 -8.02 -7.54
C ALA A 31 6.86 -8.85 -6.43
N ALA A 32 7.65 -8.26 -5.52
CA ALA A 32 8.28 -8.98 -4.40
C ALA A 32 7.24 -9.26 -3.31
N SER A 33 6.37 -10.20 -3.60
CA SER A 33 5.40 -10.70 -2.65
C SER A 33 6.12 -11.55 -1.62
N ALA A 34 6.25 -11.04 -0.40
CA ALA A 34 6.87 -11.79 0.69
C ALA A 34 5.93 -12.87 1.23
N CYS A 35 6.51 -13.98 1.68
CA CYS A 35 5.77 -15.02 2.36
C CYS A 35 5.27 -14.52 3.71
N SER A 36 3.96 -14.60 3.95
CA SER A 36 3.35 -14.16 5.22
C SER A 36 3.70 -15.05 6.42
N THR A 37 4.46 -16.12 6.23
CA THR A 37 4.87 -17.06 7.30
C THR A 37 6.35 -16.95 7.62
N CYS A 38 7.23 -17.02 6.61
CA CYS A 38 8.69 -17.02 6.80
C CYS A 38 9.37 -15.72 6.39
N GLY A 39 8.66 -14.77 5.78
CA GLY A 39 9.22 -13.48 5.37
C GLY A 39 10.09 -13.52 4.10
N GLU A 40 10.35 -14.71 3.55
CA GLU A 40 11.14 -14.85 2.31
C GLU A 40 10.50 -14.11 1.14
N GLU A 41 11.36 -13.47 0.37
CA GLU A 41 10.99 -12.75 -0.84
C GLU A 41 10.72 -13.77 -1.97
N LYS A 42 9.79 -13.46 -2.89
CA LYS A 42 9.34 -14.35 -3.99
C LYS A 42 8.41 -15.49 -3.55
N ALA A 43 7.33 -15.20 -2.84
CA ALA A 43 6.24 -16.15 -2.61
C ALA A 43 5.37 -16.33 -3.88
N PRO A 44 5.42 -17.49 -4.57
CA PRO A 44 4.69 -17.66 -5.83
C PRO A 44 3.21 -17.99 -5.62
N LYS A 45 2.83 -18.48 -4.44
CA LYS A 45 1.49 -19.03 -4.20
C LYS A 45 0.65 -18.06 -3.40
N LYS A 46 -0.51 -17.69 -3.92
CA LYS A 46 -1.53 -16.91 -3.19
C LYS A 46 -2.54 -17.84 -2.54
N CYS A 47 -3.13 -17.41 -1.43
CA CYS A 47 -4.27 -18.12 -0.86
C CYS A 47 -5.43 -18.15 -1.88
N SER A 48 -5.91 -19.34 -2.23
CA SER A 48 -6.96 -19.50 -3.26
C SER A 48 -8.30 -18.86 -2.89
N LYS A 49 -8.61 -18.78 -1.58
CA LYS A 49 -9.89 -18.25 -1.08
C LYS A 49 -9.93 -16.72 -1.06
N CYS A 50 -8.94 -16.09 -0.45
CA CYS A 50 -8.94 -14.64 -0.23
C CYS A 50 -8.05 -13.88 -1.21
N LYS A 51 -7.09 -14.55 -1.86
CA LYS A 51 -6.08 -13.98 -2.78
C LYS A 51 -5.25 -12.81 -2.21
N ALA A 52 -5.42 -12.48 -0.92
CA ALA A 52 -4.83 -11.33 -0.27
C ALA A 52 -3.44 -11.60 0.35
N VAL A 53 -3.15 -12.86 0.71
CA VAL A 53 -1.87 -13.26 1.33
C VAL A 53 -1.14 -14.28 0.46
N GLN A 54 0.18 -14.35 0.63
CA GLN A 54 1.08 -15.11 -0.23
C GLN A 54 2.03 -15.96 0.61
N TYR A 55 2.39 -17.12 0.07
CA TYR A 55 3.19 -18.13 0.73
C TYR A 55 4.20 -18.72 -0.25
N CYS A 56 5.35 -19.16 0.26
CA CYS A 56 6.28 -20.00 -0.51
C CYS A 56 5.55 -21.28 -0.95
N ASP A 57 5.00 -21.98 0.05
CA ASP A 57 4.46 -23.33 -0.11
C ASP A 57 3.27 -23.61 0.80
N ARG A 58 2.69 -24.80 0.60
CA ARG A 58 1.56 -25.30 1.39
C ARG A 58 1.90 -25.47 2.88
N GLU A 59 3.15 -25.73 3.21
CA GLU A 59 3.61 -25.83 4.59
C GLU A 59 3.55 -24.47 5.29
N CYS A 60 4.03 -23.41 4.63
CA CYS A 60 3.89 -22.04 5.14
C CYS A 60 2.42 -21.65 5.32
N GLN A 61 1.55 -22.02 4.37
CA GLN A 61 0.11 -21.79 4.50
C GLN A 61 -0.48 -22.51 5.72
N ARG A 62 -0.11 -23.77 5.96
CA ARG A 62 -0.60 -24.57 7.11
C ARG A 62 -0.14 -23.98 8.43
N LEU A 63 1.12 -23.57 8.55
CA LEU A 63 1.66 -22.93 9.75
C LEU A 63 0.92 -21.62 10.06
N HIS A 64 0.67 -20.78 9.05
CA HIS A 64 -0.05 -19.52 9.24
C HIS A 64 -1.57 -19.68 9.32
N TRP A 65 -2.13 -20.86 9.01
CA TRP A 65 -3.58 -21.06 8.88
C TRP A 65 -4.35 -20.74 10.17
N PHE A 66 -3.79 -21.06 11.34
CA PHE A 66 -4.43 -20.82 12.63
C PHE A 66 -4.80 -19.33 12.83
N LEU A 67 -3.92 -18.43 12.41
CA LEU A 67 -4.16 -16.98 12.45
C LEU A 67 -4.94 -16.52 11.21
N HIS A 68 -4.58 -17.05 10.04
CA HIS A 68 -5.17 -16.62 8.77
C HIS A 68 -6.66 -16.97 8.64
N LYS A 69 -7.14 -18.10 9.18
CA LYS A 69 -8.52 -18.61 8.99
C LYS A 69 -9.60 -17.55 9.26
N LYS A 70 -9.49 -16.81 10.36
CA LYS A 70 -10.46 -15.77 10.74
C LYS A 70 -10.42 -14.57 9.79
N ALA A 71 -9.23 -14.17 9.34
CA ALA A 71 -9.05 -13.07 8.41
C ALA A 71 -9.41 -13.45 6.96
N CYS A 72 -9.19 -14.71 6.59
CA CYS A 72 -9.39 -15.24 5.24
C CYS A 72 -10.80 -14.98 4.71
N ALA A 73 -11.82 -15.23 5.54
CA ALA A 73 -13.23 -15.02 5.17
C ALA A 73 -13.55 -13.54 4.92
N ARG A 74 -13.00 -12.64 5.74
CA ARG A 74 -13.22 -11.19 5.61
C ARG A 74 -12.55 -10.62 4.36
N LEU A 75 -11.30 -11.01 4.13
CA LEU A 75 -10.50 -10.54 3.01
C LEU A 75 -11.05 -10.97 1.65
N GLY A 76 -11.60 -12.19 1.55
CA GLY A 76 -12.22 -12.67 0.31
C GLY A 76 -13.39 -11.81 -0.15
N SER A 77 -14.22 -11.34 0.79
CA SER A 77 -15.36 -10.46 0.46
C SER A 77 -14.91 -9.06 0.04
N SER A 78 -13.89 -8.50 0.70
CA SER A 78 -13.40 -7.14 0.42
C SER A 78 -12.70 -7.04 -0.94
N ILE A 79 -11.93 -8.05 -1.35
CA ILE A 79 -11.27 -8.08 -2.67
C ILE A 79 -12.31 -8.10 -3.79
N ASN A 80 -13.42 -8.85 -3.63
CA ASN A 80 -14.50 -8.86 -4.61
C ASN A 80 -15.22 -7.50 -4.74
N ALA A 81 -15.32 -6.74 -3.64
CA ALA A 81 -15.95 -5.42 -3.64
C ALA A 81 -15.05 -4.31 -4.25
N LEU A 82 -13.74 -4.35 -4.00
CA LEU A 82 -12.77 -3.37 -4.52
C LEU A 82 -12.57 -3.45 -6.04
N GLY A 83 -12.86 -4.60 -6.66
CA GLY A 83 -12.82 -4.77 -8.11
C GLY A 83 -13.82 -3.88 -8.88
N ASN A 84 -14.79 -3.25 -8.20
CA ASN A 84 -15.85 -2.46 -8.83
C ASN A 84 -15.65 -0.92 -8.76
N HIS A 85 -14.53 -0.43 -8.22
CA HIS A 85 -14.31 1.02 -8.00
C HIS A 85 -13.13 1.63 -8.79
N ASN A 86 -12.67 0.98 -9.87
CA ASN A 86 -11.60 1.54 -10.73
C ASN A 86 -12.16 2.37 -11.90
N ASN A 87 -13.06 3.32 -11.63
CA ASN A 87 -13.32 4.39 -12.60
C ASN A 87 -13.66 5.71 -11.90
N SER A 88 -12.67 6.30 -11.24
CA SER A 88 -12.53 7.75 -11.10
C SER A 88 -11.21 7.96 -10.35
N LEU A 89 -10.19 8.44 -11.07
CA LEU A 89 -9.00 9.17 -10.61
C LEU A 89 -7.97 9.14 -11.76
N THR A 90 -8.44 9.53 -12.94
CA THR A 90 -7.60 10.15 -13.97
C THR A 90 -8.08 11.58 -14.09
N GLU A 91 -7.14 12.47 -14.37
CA GLU A 91 -7.29 13.91 -14.69
C GLU A 91 -7.13 14.86 -13.50
N GLY A 92 -6.11 15.72 -13.57
CA GLY A 92 -6.03 16.89 -12.69
C GLY A 92 -4.66 17.43 -12.31
N SER A 93 -3.65 17.35 -13.17
CA SER A 93 -2.51 18.27 -13.12
C SER A 93 -2.98 19.74 -13.29
N ALA A 94 -2.20 20.68 -12.72
CA ALA A 94 -2.24 22.15 -12.86
C ALA A 94 -2.96 22.86 -11.70
N SER A 95 -2.23 23.46 -10.75
CA SER A 95 -1.55 24.77 -10.83
C SER A 95 -2.46 25.94 -10.45
N GLN A 96 -1.96 26.73 -9.48
CA GLN A 96 -2.27 28.14 -9.16
C GLN A 96 -3.41 28.41 -8.16
N THR A 97 -3.48 29.47 -7.35
CA THR A 97 -2.58 30.50 -6.76
C THR A 97 -3.54 31.46 -6.02
N SER A 98 -3.09 32.11 -4.95
CA SER A 98 -3.61 33.38 -4.39
C SER A 98 -4.90 33.42 -3.54
N THR A 99 -4.66 33.61 -2.23
CA THR A 99 -5.10 34.73 -1.38
C THR A 99 -6.49 35.35 -1.59
N ASN A 100 -7.24 35.48 -0.49
CA ASN A 100 -7.85 36.77 -0.14
C ASN A 100 -7.82 37.02 1.37
N PHE A 101 -7.03 38.03 1.71
CA PHE A 101 -7.03 38.83 2.93
C PHE A 101 -8.24 39.77 2.90
N VAL A 102 -8.98 39.94 4.00
CA VAL A 102 -9.51 41.25 4.42
C VAL A 102 -9.97 41.19 5.88
N SER A 103 -9.54 42.22 6.59
CA SER A 103 -9.69 42.54 8.00
C SER A 103 -11.11 42.96 8.40
N ALA A 104 -11.43 42.78 9.68
CA ALA A 104 -12.08 43.77 10.54
C ALA A 104 -11.84 43.39 12.00
#